data_AF-A0A4Q1ESM8-F1
#
_entry.id   AF-A0A4Q1ESM8-F1
#
_cell.length_a   1.000
_cell.length_b   1.000
_cell.length_c   1.000
_cell.angle_alpha   90.00
_cell.angle_beta   90.00
_cell.angle_gamma   90.00
#
_symmetry.space_group_name_H-M   'P 1'
#
loop_
_entity.id
_entity.type
_entity.pdbx_description
1 polymer ?
#
loop_
_entity_poly.entity_id
_entity_poly.type
_entity_poly.pdbx_seq_one_letter_code
_entity_poly.pdbx_strand_id
1 'polypeptide(L)'
;MTILEEDQKYRMQINETQKKFGPDSKEMNDLWKKTMQKDSINLIKVKKILSEKGWVGKDKVGAQANSALFLVIQHSDLETQKKYFPMMKEAVTKGNASAGSLALLIDKIEIREDRKQIYGSQIGI
;
A
#
# COMPACT_ATOMS: atom_id res chain seq x y z
N MET A 1 -6.52 -8.85 14.89
CA MET A 1 -5.42 -8.27 14.10
C MET A 1 -6.01 -7.22 13.18
N THR A 2 -5.43 -6.03 13.11
CA THR A 2 -5.91 -4.92 12.26
C THR A 2 -5.49 -5.12 10.81
N ILE A 3 -6.11 -4.40 9.86
CA ILE A 3 -5.70 -4.43 8.44
C ILE A 3 -4.22 -4.01 8.30
N LEU A 4 -3.78 -3.00 9.06
CA LEU A 4 -2.41 -2.52 9.04
C LEU A 4 -1.41 -3.59 9.51
N GLU A 5 -1.72 -4.27 10.62
CA GLU A 5 -0.90 -5.38 11.11
C GLU A 5 -0.83 -6.52 10.09
N GLU A 6 -1.96 -6.88 9.47
CA GLU A 6 -2.01 -7.90 8.42
C GLU A 6 -1.17 -7.54 7.19
N ASP A 7 -1.20 -6.27 6.78
CA ASP A 7 -0.46 -5.76 5.63
C ASP A 7 1.06 -5.69 5.88
N GLN A 8 1.49 -5.35 7.10
CA GLN A 8 2.90 -5.12 7.43
C GLN A 8 3.62 -6.35 7.99
N LYS A 9 2.93 -7.27 8.68
CA LYS A 9 3.54 -8.37 9.45
C LYS A 9 4.57 -9.18 8.66
N TYR A 10 4.23 -9.63 7.45
CA TYR A 10 5.12 -10.44 6.64
C TYR A 10 6.18 -9.60 5.92
N ARG A 11 5.87 -8.36 5.58
CA ARG A 11 6.81 -7.44 4.93
C ARG A 11 7.99 -7.08 5.85
N MET A 12 7.74 -6.92 7.15
CA MET A 12 8.80 -6.67 8.13
C MET A 12 9.83 -7.82 8.23
N GLN A 13 9.45 -9.04 7.83
CA GLN A 13 10.33 -10.22 7.87
C GLN A 13 11.21 -10.35 6.62
N ILE A 14 10.94 -9.58 5.56
CA ILE A 14 11.62 -9.70 4.26
C ILE A 14 13.14 -9.53 4.41
N ASN A 15 13.57 -8.43 5.06
CA ASN A 15 14.99 -8.11 5.18
C ASN A 15 15.78 -9.20 5.92
N GLU A 16 15.25 -9.67 7.06
CA GLU A 16 15.88 -10.72 7.84
C GLU A 16 15.89 -12.07 7.10
N THR A 17 14.79 -12.39 6.41
CA THR A 17 14.67 -13.64 5.64
C THR A 17 15.66 -13.64 4.48
N GLN A 18 15.75 -12.54 3.72
CA GLN A 18 16.69 -12.38 2.62
C GLN A 18 18.14 -12.47 3.11
N LYS A 19 18.49 -11.84 4.24
CA LYS A 19 19.85 -11.93 4.82
C LYS A 19 20.22 -13.35 5.23
N LYS A 20 19.25 -14.12 5.73
CA LYS A 20 19.50 -15.46 6.27
C LYS A 20 19.50 -16.56 5.20
N PHE A 21 18.63 -16.46 4.21
CA PHE A 21 18.39 -17.54 3.25
C PHE A 21 18.69 -17.15 1.79
N GLY A 22 18.88 -15.86 1.50
CA GLY A 22 19.05 -15.32 0.16
C GLY A 22 17.73 -14.93 -0.53
N PRO A 23 17.79 -14.12 -1.61
CA PRO A 23 16.60 -13.62 -2.29
C PRO A 23 15.80 -14.71 -3.04
N ASP A 24 16.47 -15.75 -3.54
CA ASP A 24 15.84 -16.82 -4.34
C ASP A 24 15.48 -18.06 -3.52
N SER A 25 15.52 -17.97 -2.19
CA SER A 25 15.30 -19.11 -1.29
C SER A 25 13.84 -19.56 -1.26
N LYS A 26 13.60 -20.80 -0.82
CA LYS A 26 12.23 -21.30 -0.59
C LYS A 26 11.50 -20.48 0.48
N GLU A 27 12.18 -20.08 1.55
CA GLU A 27 11.66 -19.26 2.63
C GLU A 27 11.22 -17.88 2.13
N MET A 28 12.03 -17.27 1.25
CA MET A 28 11.70 -15.98 0.65
C MET A 28 10.48 -16.09 -0.25
N ASN A 29 10.41 -17.13 -1.08
CA ASN A 29 9.26 -17.42 -1.93
C ASN A 29 7.98 -17.70 -1.13
N ASP A 30 8.08 -18.48 -0.06
CA ASP A 30 6.94 -18.79 0.82
C ASP A 30 6.47 -17.53 1.60
N LEU A 31 7.40 -16.64 1.98
CA LEU A 31 7.08 -15.36 2.60
C LEU A 31 6.36 -14.41 1.64
N TRP A 32 6.81 -14.33 0.39
CA TRP A 32 6.13 -13.55 -0.65
C TRP A 32 4.72 -14.06 -0.93
N LYS A 33 4.52 -15.38 -1.04
CA LYS A 33 3.19 -15.97 -1.20
C LYS A 33 2.24 -15.58 -0.06
N LYS A 34 2.71 -15.61 1.20
CA LYS A 34 1.92 -15.16 2.36
C LYS A 34 1.59 -13.67 2.30
N THR A 35 2.56 -12.85 1.89
CA THR A 35 2.37 -11.40 1.72
C THR A 35 1.28 -11.12 0.69
N MET A 36 1.40 -11.71 -0.51
CA MET A 36 0.42 -11.54 -1.60
C MET A 36 -0.98 -12.04 -1.21
N GLN A 37 -1.07 -13.15 -0.47
CA GLN A 37 -2.34 -13.65 0.04
C GLN A 37 -3.01 -12.63 0.97
N LYS A 38 -2.24 -12.02 1.88
CA LYS A 38 -2.76 -10.98 2.78
C LYS A 38 -3.12 -9.70 2.05
N ASP A 39 -2.33 -9.28 1.07
CA ASP A 39 -2.64 -8.13 0.22
C ASP A 39 -4.01 -8.28 -0.45
N SER A 40 -4.28 -9.45 -1.05
CA SER A 40 -5.55 -9.73 -1.73
C SER A 40 -6.75 -9.66 -0.77
N ILE A 41 -6.64 -10.28 0.41
CA ILE A 41 -7.70 -10.27 1.43
C ILE A 41 -7.94 -8.85 1.94
N ASN A 42 -6.87 -8.11 2.23
CA ASN A 42 -6.96 -6.74 2.72
C ASN A 42 -7.54 -5.80 1.66
N LEU A 43 -7.20 -6.02 0.39
CA LEU A 43 -7.73 -5.24 -0.71
C LEU A 43 -9.25 -5.38 -0.83
N ILE A 44 -9.80 -6.58 -0.63
CA ILE A 44 -11.26 -6.79 -0.62
C ILE A 44 -11.92 -5.94 0.49
N LYS A 45 -11.34 -5.97 1.70
CA LYS A 45 -11.85 -5.19 2.85
C LYS A 45 -11.79 -3.69 2.59
N VAL A 46 -10.66 -3.19 2.09
CA VAL A 46 -10.46 -1.75 1.80
C VAL A 46 -11.35 -1.30 0.64
N LYS A 47 -11.49 -2.09 -0.43
CA LYS A 47 -12.42 -1.78 -1.53
C LYS A 47 -13.84 -1.58 -1.03
N LYS A 48 -14.32 -2.46 -0.13
CA LYS A 48 -15.64 -2.33 0.51
C LYS A 48 -15.78 -1.05 1.35
N ILE A 49 -14.78 -0.75 2.19
CA ILE A 49 -14.79 0.48 3.01
C ILE A 49 -14.84 1.72 2.10
N LEU A 50 -13.98 1.79 1.09
CA LEU A 50 -13.91 2.93 0.19
C LEU A 50 -15.18 3.08 -0.65
N SER A 51 -15.84 1.99 -1.05
CA SER A 51 -17.11 2.07 -1.77
C SER A 51 -18.27 2.57 -0.91
N GLU A 52 -18.29 2.22 0.38
CA GLU A 52 -19.41 2.56 1.28
C GLU A 52 -19.22 3.92 1.97
N LYS A 53 -17.97 4.31 2.25
CA LYS A 53 -17.64 5.45 3.12
C LYS A 53 -16.73 6.48 2.46
N GLY A 54 -16.17 6.19 1.29
CA GLY A 54 -15.07 6.97 0.73
C GLY A 54 -13.82 6.93 1.63
N TRP A 55 -12.94 7.91 1.45
CA TRP A 55 -11.73 8.02 2.27
C TRP A 55 -12.03 8.62 3.65
N VAL A 56 -11.94 7.80 4.69
CA VAL A 56 -12.24 8.23 6.07
C VAL A 56 -11.00 8.83 6.72
N GLY A 57 -11.10 10.10 7.14
CA GLY A 57 -9.99 10.84 7.76
C GLY A 57 -9.53 10.29 9.10
N LYS A 58 -8.25 10.53 9.43
CA LYS A 58 -7.60 10.06 10.66
C LYS A 58 -8.32 10.51 11.95
N ASP A 59 -9.02 11.64 11.93
CA ASP A 59 -9.73 12.15 13.11
C ASP A 59 -10.94 11.28 13.49
N LYS A 60 -11.44 10.45 12.55
CA LYS A 60 -12.56 9.53 12.78
C LYS A 60 -12.11 8.10 13.08
N VAL A 61 -11.03 7.64 12.45
CA VAL A 61 -10.60 6.22 12.51
C VAL A 61 -9.21 6.02 13.12
N GLY A 62 -8.54 7.10 13.51
CA GLY A 62 -7.15 7.09 13.95
C GLY A 62 -6.15 7.03 12.79
N ALA A 63 -4.91 7.40 13.07
CA ALA A 63 -3.83 7.45 12.09
C ALA A 63 -3.49 6.08 11.49
N GLN A 64 -3.54 5.02 12.29
CA GLN A 64 -3.22 3.66 11.84
C GLN A 64 -4.23 3.16 10.79
N ALA A 65 -5.53 3.28 11.05
CA ALA A 65 -6.55 2.84 10.10
C ALA A 65 -6.53 3.67 8.82
N ASN A 66 -6.31 4.99 8.92
CA ASN A 66 -6.16 5.86 7.76
C ASN A 66 -4.92 5.46 6.91
N SER A 67 -3.80 5.15 7.55
CA SER A 67 -2.59 4.67 6.88
C SER A 67 -2.81 3.31 6.21
N ALA A 68 -3.61 2.44 6.81
CA ALA A 68 -3.96 1.13 6.25
C ALA A 68 -4.72 1.26 4.92
N LEU A 69 -5.62 2.23 4.77
CA LEU A 69 -6.31 2.50 3.50
C LEU A 69 -5.29 2.77 2.39
N PHE A 70 -4.32 3.65 2.66
CA PHE A 70 -3.26 3.98 1.71
C PHE A 70 -2.38 2.77 1.39
N LEU A 71 -1.82 2.08 2.40
CA LEU A 71 -0.85 1.02 2.19
C LEU A 71 -1.42 -0.14 1.36
N VAL A 72 -2.67 -0.52 1.62
CA VAL A 72 -3.34 -1.56 0.83
C VAL A 72 -3.52 -1.16 -0.63
N ILE A 73 -3.83 0.11 -0.92
CA ILE A 73 -3.87 0.61 -2.31
C ILE A 73 -2.46 0.70 -2.90
N GLN A 74 -1.47 1.19 -2.15
CA GLN A 74 -0.07 1.28 -2.57
C GLN A 74 0.49 -0.08 -3.00
N HIS A 75 0.11 -1.16 -2.31
CA HIS A 75 0.57 -2.52 -2.60
C HIS A 75 -0.22 -3.23 -3.70
N SER A 76 -1.37 -2.69 -4.12
CA SER A 76 -2.23 -3.31 -5.13
C SER A 76 -1.67 -3.24 -6.56
N ASP A 77 -2.38 -3.85 -7.51
CA ASP A 77 -2.08 -3.74 -8.94
C ASP A 77 -2.23 -2.30 -9.47
N LEU A 78 -1.63 -2.02 -10.63
CA LEU A 78 -1.63 -0.70 -11.25
C LEU A 78 -3.05 -0.16 -11.52
N GLU A 79 -3.94 -1.02 -11.99
CA GLU A 79 -5.33 -0.65 -12.29
C GLU A 79 -6.08 -0.19 -11.04
N THR A 80 -5.90 -0.90 -9.92
CA THR A 80 -6.47 -0.51 -8.63
C THR A 80 -5.85 0.78 -8.12
N GLN A 81 -4.53 0.97 -8.24
CA GLN A 81 -3.86 2.22 -7.88
C GLN A 81 -4.45 3.41 -8.66
N LYS A 82 -4.56 3.30 -9.99
CA LYS A 82 -5.14 4.31 -10.86
C LYS A 82 -6.60 4.59 -10.52
N LYS A 83 -7.39 3.54 -10.23
CA LYS A 83 -8.81 3.66 -9.85
C LYS A 83 -9.01 4.50 -8.60
N TYR A 84 -8.18 4.32 -7.56
CA TYR A 84 -8.33 5.02 -6.28
C TYR A 84 -7.50 6.29 -6.17
N PHE A 85 -6.60 6.56 -7.12
CA PHE A 85 -5.77 7.77 -7.14
C PHE A 85 -6.58 9.09 -7.05
N PRO A 86 -7.66 9.30 -7.83
CA PRO A 86 -8.46 10.53 -7.72
C PRO A 86 -9.09 10.72 -6.33
N MET A 87 -9.58 9.63 -5.73
CA MET A 87 -10.16 9.66 -4.38
C MET A 87 -9.12 10.03 -3.33
N MET A 88 -7.91 9.49 -3.43
CA MET A 88 -6.82 9.84 -2.52
C MET A 88 -6.40 11.30 -2.68
N LYS A 89 -6.33 11.80 -3.92
CA LYS A 89 -6.03 13.21 -4.20
C LYS A 89 -7.05 14.13 -3.53
N GLU A 90 -8.34 13.84 -3.66
CA GLU A 90 -9.41 14.57 -2.99
C GLU A 90 -9.30 14.47 -1.46
N ALA A 91 -8.97 13.29 -0.93
CA ALA A 91 -8.79 13.08 0.51
C ALA A 91 -7.65 13.94 1.07
N VAL A 92 -6.53 14.08 0.36
CA VAL A 92 -5.42 14.97 0.77
C VAL A 92 -5.87 16.43 0.75
N THR A 93 -6.57 16.89 -0.29
CA THR A 93 -7.11 18.26 -0.36
C THR A 93 -8.03 18.57 0.81
N LYS A 94 -8.78 17.58 1.30
CA LYS A 94 -9.68 17.69 2.46
C LYS A 94 -8.99 17.46 3.81
N GLY A 95 -7.67 17.24 3.85
CA GLY A 95 -6.92 16.94 5.09
C GLY A 95 -7.15 15.54 5.66
N ASN A 96 -7.83 14.65 4.91
CA ASN A 96 -8.19 13.30 5.33
C ASN A 96 -7.12 12.25 5.01
N ALA A 97 -6.07 12.59 4.28
CA ALA A 97 -4.96 11.71 3.96
C ALA A 97 -3.62 12.48 3.96
N SER A 98 -2.51 11.75 4.12
CA SER A 98 -1.17 12.34 4.08
C SER A 98 -0.76 12.71 2.65
N ALA A 99 -0.26 13.94 2.46
CA ALA A 99 0.33 14.36 1.19
C ALA A 99 1.57 13.52 0.82
N GLY A 100 2.36 13.08 1.81
CA GLY A 100 3.49 12.18 1.57
C GLY A 100 3.05 10.81 1.05
N SER A 101 1.93 10.27 1.56
CA SER A 101 1.35 9.05 1.03
C SER A 101 0.90 9.23 -0.43
N LEU A 102 0.34 10.39 -0.78
CA LEU A 102 -0.05 10.66 -2.17
C LEU A 102 1.17 10.75 -3.10
N ALA A 103 2.27 11.39 -2.66
CA ALA A 103 3.52 11.43 -3.42
C ALA A 103 4.07 10.02 -3.71
N LEU A 104 4.03 9.12 -2.73
CA LEU A 104 4.42 7.72 -2.89
C LEU A 104 3.55 6.97 -3.93
N LEU A 105 2.24 7.24 -3.94
CA LEU A 105 1.33 6.62 -4.90
C LEU A 105 1.56 7.16 -6.32
N ILE A 106 1.80 8.47 -6.45
CA ILE A 106 2.13 9.12 -7.72
C ILE A 106 3.37 8.44 -8.34
N ASP A 107 4.49 8.42 -7.63
CA ASP A 107 5.72 7.85 -8.19
C ASP A 107 5.59 6.35 -8.48
N LYS A 108 4.78 5.62 -7.70
CA LYS A 108 4.50 4.21 -7.95
C LYS A 108 3.76 4.00 -9.26
N ILE A 109 2.77 4.83 -9.55
CA ILE A 109 2.01 4.80 -10.80
C ILE A 109 2.91 5.21 -11.97
N GLU A 110 3.67 6.31 -11.83
CA GLU A 110 4.56 6.81 -12.89
C GLU A 110 5.56 5.72 -13.35
N ILE A 111 6.28 5.10 -12.41
CA ILE A 111 7.24 4.03 -12.74
C ILE A 111 6.56 2.83 -13.39
N ARG A 112 5.38 2.43 -12.90
CA ARG A 112 4.67 1.27 -13.44
C ARG A 112 4.06 1.52 -14.81
N GLU A 113 3.99 2.78 -15.23
CA GLU A 113 3.62 3.19 -16.59
C GLU A 113 4.85 3.62 -17.41
N ASP A 114 6.05 3.17 -17.02
CA ASP A 114 7.33 3.45 -17.71
C ASP A 114 7.67 4.94 -17.84
N ARG A 115 7.17 5.76 -16.90
CA ARG A 115 7.45 7.20 -16.80
C ARG A 115 8.41 7.51 -15.66
N LYS A 116 9.00 8.70 -15.72
CA LYS A 116 9.89 9.21 -14.67
C LYS A 116 9.07 9.56 -13.43
N GLN A 117 9.62 9.25 -12.25
CA GLN A 117 9.09 9.71 -10.98
C GLN A 117 9.06 11.23 -10.90
N ILE A 118 8.10 11.77 -10.14
CA ILE A 118 7.98 13.20 -9.88
C ILE A 118 8.75 13.58 -8.61
N TYR A 119 8.68 12.73 -7.57
CA TYR A 119 9.26 13.03 -6.26
C TYR A 119 10.48 12.18 -5.89
N GLY A 120 10.84 11.19 -6.71
CA GLY A 120 12.03 10.35 -6.48
C GLY A 120 11.88 9.34 -5.32
N SER A 121 10.66 8.96 -4.97
CA SER A 121 10.39 8.24 -3.71
C SER A 121 10.51 6.71 -3.76
N GLN A 122 10.50 6.10 -4.95
CA GLN A 122 10.78 4.66 -5.07
C GLN A 122 12.27 4.45 -5.33
N ILE A 123 12.91 3.69 -4.45
CA ILE A 123 14.35 3.41 -4.48
C ILE A 123 14.56 1.97 -4.95
N GLY A 124 15.61 1.73 -5.72
CA GLY A 124 16.01 0.37 -6.13
C GLY A 124 15.09 -0.24 -7.19
N ILE A 125 14.39 0.61 -7.94
CA ILE A 125 13.69 0.25 -9.17
C ILE A 125 14.54 0.72 -10.35
#